data_AF-C2ESY7-F1
#
_entry.id   AF-C2ESY7-F1
#
_cell.length_a   1.000
_cell.length_b   1.000
_cell.length_c   1.000
_cell.angle_alpha   90.00
_cell.angle_beta   90.00
_cell.angle_gamma   90.00
#
_symmetry.space_group_name_H-M   'P 1'
#
loop_
_entity.id
_entity.type
_entity.pdbx_description
1 polymer ?
#
loop_
_entity_poly.entity_id
_entity_poly.type
_entity_poly.pdbx_seq_one_letter_code
_entity_poly.pdbx_strand_id
1 'polypeptide(L)' 'DGVDYEDAAVLDPICNAYKSIAQQSKFLPGQDVVVIGTGPLGLFSVQMARIMGAVNIVVVGLQEDVAVRFPVAKELGATA' A
#
# COMPACT_ATOMS: atom_id res chain seq x y z
N ASP A 1 23.72 -6.82 -4.77
CA ASP A 1 23.93 -6.84 -6.23
C ASP A 1 22.63 -7.25 -6.92
N GLY A 2 21.88 -6.27 -7.45
CA GLY A 2 20.59 -6.51 -8.12
C GLY A 2 19.46 -5.52 -7.80
N VAL A 3 19.71 -4.51 -6.95
CA VAL A 3 18.75 -3.43 -6.66
C VAL A 3 19.47 -2.12 -6.94
N ASP A 4 18.84 -1.25 -7.74
CA ASP A 4 19.39 0.07 -8.05
C ASP A 4 19.36 0.97 -6.80
N TYR A 5 20.27 1.95 -6.73
CA TYR A 5 20.38 2.83 -5.57
C TYR A 5 19.08 3.59 -5.26
N GLU A 6 18.33 3.94 -6.30
CA GLU A 6 17.05 4.62 -6.19
C GLU A 6 16.02 3.71 -5.50
N ASP A 7 15.89 2.46 -5.95
CA ASP A 7 15.01 1.46 -5.33
C ASP A 7 15.44 1.13 -3.89
N ALA A 8 16.75 1.07 -3.64
CA ALA A 8 17.29 0.86 -2.31
C ALA A 8 16.94 2.01 -1.35
N ALA A 9 16.87 3.25 -1.83
CA ALA A 9 16.45 4.39 -1.02
C ALA A 9 14.96 4.33 -0.63
N VAL A 10 14.13 3.73 -1.48
CA VAL A 10 12.69 3.55 -1.23
C VAL A 10 12.43 2.46 -0.17
N LEU A 11 13.44 1.69 0.23
CA LEU A 11 13.28 0.70 1.30
C LEU A 11 12.85 1.33 2.63
N ASP A 12 13.27 2.56 2.95
CA ASP A 12 12.90 3.22 4.20
C ASP A 12 11.37 3.39 4.36
N PRO A 13 10.64 4.01 3.41
CA PRO A 13 9.18 4.10 3.49
C PRO A 13 8.47 2.74 3.32
N ILE A 14 9.00 1.81 2.52
CA ILE A 14 8.41 0.47 2.33
C ILE A 14 8.46 -0.34 3.62
N CYS A 15 9.57 -0.27 4.37
CA CYS A 15 9.72 -1.00 5.63
C CYS A 15 8.64 -0.63 6.65
N ASN A 16 8.19 0.62 6.66
CA ASN A 16 7.11 1.08 7.53
C ASN A 16 5.78 0.42 7.16
N ALA A 17 5.45 0.37 5.86
CA ALA A 17 4.25 -0.33 5.37
C ALA A 17 4.30 -1.83 5.70
N TYR A 18 5.45 -2.48 5.49
CA TYR A 18 5.67 -3.87 5.88
C TYR A 18 5.48 -4.09 7.38
N LYS A 19 6.05 -3.22 8.22
CA LYS A 19 5.89 -3.32 9.68
C LYS A 19 4.42 -3.26 10.09
N SER A 20 3.68 -2.31 9.54
CA SER A 20 2.27 -2.10 9.87
C SER A 20 1.39 -3.28 9.43
N ILE A 21 1.49 -3.71 8.17
CA ILE A 21 0.64 -4.79 7.64
C ILE A 21 1.17 -6.16 8.10
N ALA A 22 2.43 -6.50 7.83
CA ALA A 22 2.92 -7.86 8.06
C ALA A 22 3.17 -8.21 9.53
N GLN A 23 3.63 -7.26 10.34
CA GLN A 23 4.07 -7.57 11.71
C GLN A 23 3.08 -7.14 12.79
N GLN A 24 2.39 -6.00 12.61
CA GLN A 24 1.55 -5.42 13.67
C GLN A 24 0.07 -5.73 13.50
N SER A 25 -0.44 -5.75 12.26
CA SER A 25 -1.89 -5.88 12.03
C SER A 25 -2.45 -7.28 12.34
N LYS A 26 -1.58 -8.31 12.42
CA LYS A 26 -1.98 -9.74 12.49
C LYS A 26 -2.95 -10.15 11.38
N PHE A 27 -2.90 -9.42 10.26
CA PHE A 27 -3.70 -9.64 9.08
C PHE A 27 -3.45 -11.02 8.49
N LEU A 28 -4.53 -11.70 8.11
CA LEU A 28 -4.51 -12.98 7.44
C LEU A 28 -4.97 -12.84 5.99
N PRO A 29 -4.41 -13.63 5.06
CA PRO A 29 -4.90 -13.68 3.69
C PRO A 29 -6.41 -13.97 3.66
N GLY A 30 -7.14 -13.32 2.76
CA GLY A 30 -8.60 -13.44 2.68
C GLY A 30 -9.36 -12.32 3.38
N GLN A 31 -8.69 -11.51 4.21
CA GLN A 31 -9.33 -10.39 4.91
C GLN A 31 -9.34 -9.09 4.08
N ASP A 32 -10.21 -8.18 4.49
CA ASP A 32 -10.34 -6.86 3.88
C ASP A 32 -9.45 -5.83 4.60
N VAL A 33 -8.92 -4.87 3.84
CA VAL A 33 -8.05 -3.81 4.34
C VAL A 33 -8.59 -2.45 3.91
N VAL A 34 -8.63 -1.51 4.85
CA VAL A 34 -8.94 -0.10 4.58
C VAL A 34 -7.68 0.73 4.84
N VAL A 35 -7.18 1.41 3.82
CA VAL A 35 -6.04 2.32 3.89
C VAL A 35 -6.55 3.75 3.90
N ILE A 36 -6.31 4.47 4.99
CA ILE A 36 -6.71 5.86 5.13
C ILE A 36 -5.50 6.75 4.79
N GLY A 37 -5.59 7.46 3.68
CA GLY A 37 -4.54 8.30 3.13
C GLY A 37 -3.92 7.71 1.87
N THR A 38 -3.87 8.51 0.81
CA THR A 38 -3.30 8.17 -0.50
C THR A 38 -1.86 8.67 -0.68
N GLY A 39 -1.18 9.01 0.42
CA GLY A 39 0.23 9.36 0.37
C GLY A 39 1.13 8.18 0.01
N PRO A 40 2.45 8.39 -0.16
CA PRO A 40 3.39 7.33 -0.52
C PRO A 40 3.32 6.11 0.40
N LEU A 41 3.26 6.32 1.73
CA LEU A 41 3.11 5.23 2.70
C LEU A 41 1.80 4.45 2.56
N GLY A 42 0.70 5.15 2.25
CA GLY A 42 -0.59 4.52 2.01
C GLY A 42 -0.55 3.65 0.76
N LEU A 43 0.04 4.15 -0.33
CA LEU A 43 0.22 3.39 -1.57
C LEU A 43 1.13 2.16 -1.39
N PHE A 44 2.20 2.26 -0.61
CA PHE A 44 3.00 1.07 -0.25
C PHE A 44 2.24 0.09 0.63
N SER A 45 1.37 0.59 1.52
CA SER A 45 0.49 -0.27 2.33
C SER A 45 -0.51 -1.04 1.48
N VAL A 46 -1.05 -0.41 0.42
CA VAL A 46 -1.91 -1.09 -0.58
C VAL A 46 -1.16 -2.23 -1.26
N GLN A 47 0.06 -1.97 -1.74
CA GLN A 47 0.88 -3.02 -2.35
C GLN A 47 1.16 -4.17 -1.37
N MET A 48 1.50 -3.84 -0.12
CA MET A 48 1.78 -4.84 0.89
C MET A 48 0.55 -5.67 1.25
N ALA A 49 -0.62 -5.02 1.40
CA ALA A 49 -1.90 -5.70 1.62
C ALA A 49 -2.23 -6.66 0.49
N ARG A 50 -1.98 -6.27 -0.77
CA ARG A 50 -2.17 -7.14 -1.94
C ARG A 50 -1.22 -8.34 -1.89
N ILE A 51 0.07 -8.12 -1.63
CA ILE A 51 1.08 -9.19 -1.53
C ILE A 51 0.71 -10.17 -0.41
N MET A 52 0.19 -9.68 0.70
CA MET A 52 -0.28 -10.50 1.82
C MET A 52 -1.62 -11.21 1.58
N GLY A 53 -2.26 -10.98 0.43
CA GLY A 53 -3.47 -11.70 0.04
C GLY A 53 -4.78 -11.08 0.53
N ALA A 54 -4.84 -9.74 0.67
CA ALA A 54 -6.11 -9.05 0.86
C ALA A 54 -7.05 -9.22 -0.32
N VAL A 55 -8.34 -9.45 -0.03
CA VAL A 55 -9.38 -9.64 -1.04
C VAL A 55 -9.92 -8.30 -1.48
N ASN A 56 -10.33 -7.47 -0.52
CA ASN A 56 -10.76 -6.09 -0.78
C ASN A 56 -9.77 -5.12 -0.13
N ILE A 57 -9.25 -4.19 -0.93
CA ILE A 57 -8.37 -3.11 -0.49
C ILE A 57 -9.06 -1.79 -0.83
N VAL A 58 -9.61 -1.15 0.21
CA VAL A 58 -10.31 0.13 0.08
C VAL A 58 -9.36 1.25 0.42
N VAL A 59 -9.27 2.26 -0.45
CA VAL A 59 -8.42 3.43 -0.21
C VAL A 59 -9.27 4.67 0.00
N VAL A 60 -9.04 5.36 1.12
CA VAL A 60 -9.75 6.59 1.47
C VAL A 60 -8.81 7.77 1.32
N GLY A 61 -9.21 8.78 0.54
CA GLY A 61 -8.45 10.00 0.32
C GLY A 61 -9.34 11.22 0.13
N LEU A 62 -8.70 12.37 -0.14
CA LEU A 62 -9.40 13.62 -0.39
C LEU A 62 -9.83 13.74 -1.85
N GLN A 63 -10.74 14.66 -2.14
CA GLN A 63 -11.21 14.88 -3.51
C GLN A 63 -10.09 15.31 -4.48
N GLU A 64 -9.07 15.99 -3.96
CA GLU A 64 -7.87 16.38 -4.70
C GLU A 64 -7.03 15.18 -5.15
N ASP A 65 -7.08 14.07 -4.41
CA ASP A 65 -6.33 12.85 -4.71
C ASP A 65 -6.94 12.03 -5.85
N VAL A 66 -8.20 12.29 -6.20
CA VAL A 66 -8.98 11.51 -7.17
C VAL A 66 -8.35 11.55 -8.56
N ALA A 67 -7.80 12.71 -8.96
CA ALA A 67 -7.25 12.87 -10.30
C ALA A 67 -5.88 12.21 -10.49
N VAL A 68 -5.06 12.14 -9.43
CA VAL A 68 -3.64 11.76 -9.55
C VAL A 68 -3.31 10.49 -8.77
N ARG A 69 -3.81 10.34 -7.54
CA ARG A 69 -3.38 9.26 -6.63
C ARG A 69 -4.29 8.05 -6.67
N PHE A 70 -5.59 8.23 -6.92
CA PHE A 70 -6.54 7.11 -7.02
C PHE A 70 -6.25 6.19 -8.22
N PRO A 71 -5.87 6.69 -9.41
CA PRO A 71 -5.44 5.82 -10.51
C PRO A 71 -4.24 4.96 -10.13
N VAL A 72 -3.24 5.57 -9.49
CA VAL A 72 -2.05 4.85 -8.99
C VAL A 72 -2.44 3.81 -7.94
N ALA A 73 -3.31 4.14 -6.99
CA ALA A 73 -3.79 3.18 -6.00
C ALA A 73 -4.44 1.94 -6.65
N LYS A 74 -5.23 2.14 -7.71
CA LYS A 74 -5.85 1.04 -8.47
C LYS A 74 -4.81 0.18 -9.20
N GLU A 75 -3.82 0.79 -9.85
CA GLU A 75 -2.72 0.05 -10.48
C GLU A 75 -1.96 -0.81 -9.46
N LEU A 76 -1.77 -0.29 -8.26
CA LEU A 76 -1.05 -0.96 -7.18
C LEU A 76 -1.85 -2.06 -6.49
N GLY A 77 -3.18 -2.09 -6.61
CA GLY A 77 -4.01 -3.15 -6.03
C GLY A 77 -5.28 -2.75 -5.32
N ALA A 78 -5.59 -1.46 -5.23
CA ALA A 78 -6.84 -1.02 -4.63
C ALA A 78 -8.03 -1.56 -5.43
N THR A 79 -9.01 -2.12 -4.73
CA THR A 79 -10.25 -2.64 -5.31
C THR A 79 -11.38 -1.63 -5.24
N ALA A 80 -11.30 -0.68 -4.30
CA ALA A 80 -12.28 0.39 -4.12
C ALA A 80 -11.61 1.72 -3.77
#